data_AF-A0A968U8A8-F1
#
_entry.id   AF-A0A968U8A8-F1
#
_cell.length_a   1.000
_cell.length_b   1.000
_cell.length_c   1.000
_cell.angle_alpha   90.00
_cell.angle_beta   90.00
_cell.angle_gamma   90.00
#
_symmetry.space_group_name_H-M   'P 1'
#
loop_
_entity.id
_entity.type
_entity.pdbx_description
1 polymer ?
#
loop_
_entity_poly.entity_id
_entity_poly.type
_entity_poly.pdbx_seq_one_letter_code
_entity_poly.pdbx_strand_id
1 'polypeptide(L)'
;MRKNSSNYLLRSTIGYLNAEVGDLNNLKVAQSSEFSIRGDRVLWQVIPFQDGQGIDWLIVVVVPASDFTQQIDNNTRATFLLCLLSLGIAIVIGNFTANRIARPLLRLCDASRAIADGDLDQDVEVNNIEELHVLAQSFNQMSDQLQKADRLKTDFLSNISHELKTPLVSILGFTKVIDKKFDDVAAPLSGVEDKKIQRSIKQIKENLGIVTSESSASHRYYYQMFWISLT
;
A
#
# COMPACT_ATOMS: atom_id res chain seq x y z
N MET A 1 10.99 -20.91 77.09
CA MET A 1 11.15 -21.48 75.73
C MET A 1 11.12 -23.01 75.78
N ARG A 2 10.12 -23.65 75.15
CA ARG A 2 10.02 -25.12 75.06
C ARG A 2 10.93 -25.61 73.91
N LYS A 3 12.12 -26.13 74.24
CA LYS A 3 13.21 -26.52 73.31
C LYS A 3 12.93 -27.74 72.40
N ASN A 4 11.68 -28.16 72.23
CA ASN A 4 11.35 -29.48 71.66
C ASN A 4 10.33 -29.43 70.51
N SER A 5 10.60 -28.59 69.50
CA SER A 5 9.83 -28.60 68.25
C SER A 5 10.59 -29.39 67.19
N SER A 6 9.93 -30.38 66.58
CA SER A 6 10.49 -31.29 65.56
C SER A 6 10.77 -30.62 64.21
N ASN A 7 10.53 -29.32 64.07
CA ASN A 7 10.68 -28.59 62.82
C ASN A 7 12.11 -28.02 62.68
N TYR A 8 12.84 -28.53 61.68
CA TYR A 8 14.24 -28.15 61.41
C TYR A 8 14.40 -26.66 61.11
N LEU A 9 13.40 -26.04 60.48
CA LEU A 9 13.41 -24.63 60.12
C LEU A 9 13.35 -23.77 61.39
N LEU A 10 12.46 -24.12 62.33
CA LEU A 10 12.36 -23.44 63.61
C LEU A 10 13.64 -23.58 64.44
N ARG A 11 14.28 -24.76 64.45
CA ARG A 11 15.57 -24.95 65.17
C ARG A 11 16.70 -24.12 64.56
N SER A 12 16.78 -24.07 63.23
CA SER A 12 17.82 -23.31 62.51
C SER A 12 17.62 -21.81 62.68
N THR A 13 16.37 -21.33 62.61
CA THR A 13 16.05 -19.91 62.85
C THR A 13 16.30 -19.51 64.30
N ILE A 14 15.90 -20.33 65.29
CA ILE A 14 16.21 -20.05 66.71
C ILE A 14 17.73 -20.02 66.94
N GLY A 15 18.50 -20.90 66.28
CA GLY A 15 19.96 -20.90 66.35
C GLY A 15 20.58 -19.62 65.75
N TYR A 16 20.09 -19.19 64.59
CA TYR A 16 20.53 -17.98 63.92
C TYR A 16 20.16 -16.70 64.71
N LEU A 17 18.92 -16.61 65.18
CA LEU A 17 18.43 -15.46 65.96
C LEU A 17 19.21 -15.27 67.25
N ASN A 18 19.56 -16.35 67.95
CA ASN A 18 20.39 -16.27 69.15
C ASN A 18 21.83 -15.83 68.85
N ALA A 19 22.36 -16.15 67.65
CA ALA A 19 23.71 -15.77 67.25
C ALA A 19 23.79 -14.32 66.75
N GLU A 20 22.78 -13.85 66.03
CA GLU A 20 22.76 -12.55 65.35
C GLU A 20 22.15 -11.42 66.21
N VAL A 21 21.12 -11.75 67.03
CA VAL A 21 20.33 -10.74 67.77
C VAL A 21 20.71 -10.65 69.25
N GLY A 22 21.47 -11.62 69.78
CA GLY A 22 21.97 -11.59 71.16
C GLY A 22 20.88 -11.76 72.22
N ASP A 23 20.75 -10.81 73.16
CA ASP A 23 19.74 -10.85 74.23
C ASP A 23 18.35 -10.46 73.70
N LEU A 24 17.61 -11.47 73.27
CA LEU A 24 16.25 -11.36 72.75
C LEU A 24 15.28 -10.65 73.72
N ASN A 25 15.58 -10.56 75.01
CA ASN A 25 14.70 -9.94 76.01
C ASN A 25 14.71 -8.41 75.98
N ASN A 26 15.64 -7.77 75.26
CA ASN A 26 15.75 -6.30 75.22
C ASN A 26 15.34 -5.69 73.88
N LEU A 27 14.70 -6.48 73.01
CA LEU A 27 14.22 -6.03 71.70
C LEU A 27 12.94 -5.21 71.85
N LYS A 28 13.07 -3.89 71.66
CA LYS A 28 11.93 -2.95 71.67
C LYS A 28 11.40 -2.60 70.28
N VAL A 29 12.09 -3.02 69.22
CA VAL A 29 11.77 -2.68 67.83
C VAL A 29 11.72 -3.97 67.02
N ALA A 30 10.77 -4.04 66.08
CA ALA A 30 10.69 -5.15 65.14
C ALA A 30 11.94 -5.18 64.26
N GLN A 31 12.55 -6.36 64.13
CA GLN A 31 13.72 -6.57 63.28
C GLN A 31 13.39 -7.63 62.24
N SER A 32 13.78 -7.35 61.00
CA SER A 32 13.64 -8.28 59.88
C SER A 32 14.97 -8.36 59.15
N SER A 33 15.36 -9.57 58.75
CA SER A 33 16.54 -9.78 57.94
C SER A 33 16.34 -11.00 57.06
N GLU A 34 17.17 -11.11 56.03
CA GLU A 34 17.20 -12.26 55.14
C GLU A 34 18.42 -13.11 55.48
N PHE A 35 18.25 -14.41 55.49
CA PHE A 35 19.36 -15.34 55.62
C PHE A 35 19.13 -16.55 54.75
N SER A 36 20.21 -17.19 54.32
CA SER A 36 20.11 -18.41 53.53
C SER A 36 20.30 -19.62 54.45
N ILE A 37 19.34 -20.54 54.44
CA ILE A 37 19.48 -21.85 55.07
C ILE A 37 19.57 -22.88 53.95
N ARG A 38 20.70 -23.59 53.82
CA ARG A 38 20.92 -24.64 52.81
C ARG A 38 20.68 -24.21 51.35
N GLY A 39 20.88 -22.94 51.03
CA GLY A 39 20.69 -22.40 49.67
C GLY A 39 19.31 -21.78 49.43
N ASP A 40 18.33 -22.04 50.29
CA ASP A 40 17.03 -21.38 50.24
C ASP A 40 17.09 -20.06 51.02
N ARG A 41 16.66 -18.98 50.38
CA ARG A 41 16.51 -17.68 51.05
C ARG A 41 15.30 -17.73 51.97
N VAL A 42 15.48 -17.33 53.21
CA VAL A 42 14.42 -17.32 54.22
C VAL A 42 14.31 -15.90 54.76
N LEU A 43 13.09 -15.37 54.68
CA LEU A 43 12.75 -14.10 55.28
C LEU A 43 12.32 -14.36 56.72
N TRP A 44 12.96 -13.70 57.68
CA TRP A 44 12.49 -13.72 59.06
C TRP A 44 12.16 -12.32 59.55
N GLN A 45 11.15 -12.28 60.41
CA GLN A 45 10.75 -11.07 61.11
C GLN A 45 10.44 -11.42 62.56
N VAL A 46 11.04 -10.68 63.49
CA VAL A 46 10.76 -10.76 64.92
C VAL A 46 10.02 -9.49 65.33
N ILE A 47 8.85 -9.64 65.92
CA ILE A 47 8.03 -8.55 66.44
C ILE A 47 7.89 -8.73 67.96
N PRO A 48 8.37 -7.78 68.77
CA PRO A 48 8.10 -7.79 70.20
C PRO A 48 6.65 -7.41 70.48
N PHE A 49 6.01 -8.18 71.35
CA PHE A 49 4.62 -7.99 71.78
C PHE A 49 4.58 -8.03 73.31
N GLN A 50 4.30 -6.88 73.92
CA GLN A 50 4.14 -6.79 75.37
C GLN A 50 2.67 -7.01 75.71
N ASP A 51 2.40 -8.01 76.54
CA ASP A 51 1.07 -8.15 77.14
C ASP A 51 0.97 -7.23 78.37
N GLY A 52 -0.22 -6.69 78.65
CA GLY A 52 -0.49 -5.80 79.79
C GLY A 52 -0.27 -6.45 81.16
N GLN A 53 0.10 -7.73 81.20
CA GLN A 53 0.46 -8.50 82.40
C GLN A 53 1.98 -8.61 82.64
N GLY A 54 2.81 -7.86 81.90
CA GLY A 54 4.26 -7.76 82.14
C GLY A 54 5.09 -8.92 81.59
N ILE A 55 4.59 -9.63 80.58
CA ILE A 55 5.32 -10.68 79.87
C ILE A 55 5.70 -10.17 78.47
N ASP A 56 7.00 -10.19 78.16
CA ASP A 56 7.54 -9.84 76.85
C ASP A 56 7.47 -11.06 75.90
N TRP A 57 6.53 -11.05 74.96
CA TRP A 57 6.42 -12.07 73.92
C TRP A 57 7.19 -11.64 72.68
N LEU A 58 7.80 -12.60 71.99
CA LEU A 58 8.40 -12.38 70.67
C LEU A 58 7.68 -13.26 69.65
N ILE A 59 7.07 -12.63 68.66
CA ILE A 59 6.48 -13.33 67.53
C ILE A 59 7.54 -13.42 66.46
N VAL A 60 7.98 -14.64 66.15
CA VAL A 60 8.96 -14.91 65.10
C VAL A 60 8.22 -15.53 63.92
N VAL A 61 8.17 -14.80 62.81
CA VAL A 61 7.64 -15.30 61.54
C VAL A 61 8.81 -15.67 60.66
N VAL A 62 8.78 -16.89 60.11
CA VAL A 62 9.82 -17.41 59.23
C VAL A 62 9.13 -17.95 58.00
N VAL A 63 9.43 -17.37 56.83
CA VAL A 63 8.83 -17.81 55.57
C VAL A 63 9.92 -18.11 54.54
N PRO A 64 9.98 -19.33 54.00
CA PRO A 64 10.88 -19.67 52.90
C PRO A 64 10.51 -18.91 51.63
N ALA A 65 11.49 -18.33 50.92
CA ALA A 65 11.25 -17.71 49.62
C ALA A 65 10.84 -18.73 48.56
N SER A 66 11.20 -20.01 48.73
CA SER A 66 10.76 -21.12 47.87
C SER A 66 9.23 -21.22 47.77
N ASP A 67 8.53 -20.97 48.88
CA ASP A 67 7.07 -21.08 48.95
C ASP A 67 6.38 -19.96 48.13
N PHE A 68 7.04 -18.81 47.98
CA PHE A 68 6.59 -17.72 47.12
C PHE A 68 7.06 -17.87 45.66
N THR A 69 8.30 -18.32 45.45
CA THR A 69 8.93 -18.37 44.12
C THR A 69 8.46 -19.54 43.27
N GLN A 70 8.11 -20.68 43.86
CA GLN A 70 7.57 -21.82 43.11
C GLN A 70 6.31 -21.47 42.31
N GLN A 71 5.45 -20.61 42.85
CA GLN A 71 4.24 -20.17 42.15
C GLN A 71 4.53 -19.14 41.06
N ILE A 72 5.58 -18.33 41.22
CA ILE A 72 6.04 -17.34 40.23
C ILE A 72 6.71 -18.02 39.04
N ASP A 73 7.49 -19.08 39.26
CA ASP A 73 8.25 -19.77 38.21
C ASP A 73 7.34 -20.48 37.19
N ASN A 74 6.26 -21.12 37.65
CA ASN A 74 5.29 -21.76 36.76
C ASN A 74 4.54 -20.74 35.89
N ASN A 75 4.11 -19.63 36.49
CA ASN A 75 3.44 -18.56 35.76
C ASN A 75 4.39 -17.87 34.77
N THR A 76 5.65 -17.67 35.14
CA THR A 76 6.67 -17.09 34.28
C THR A 76 6.87 -17.92 33.01
N ARG A 77 6.99 -19.25 33.13
CA ARG A 77 7.08 -20.15 31.96
C ARG A 77 5.85 -20.07 31.07
N ALA A 78 4.66 -20.05 31.66
CA ALA A 78 3.41 -19.93 30.91
C ALA A 78 3.34 -18.59 30.16
N THR A 79 3.71 -17.47 30.79
CA THR A 79 3.78 -16.16 30.14
C THR A 79 4.78 -16.15 28.98
N PHE A 80 5.98 -16.73 29.16
CA PHE A 80 6.94 -16.83 28.07
C PHE A 80 6.41 -17.62 26.87
N LEU A 81 5.73 -18.75 27.11
CA LEU A 81 5.10 -19.55 26.05
C LEU A 81 3.99 -18.77 25.33
N LEU A 82 3.16 -18.03 26.08
CA LEU A 82 2.11 -17.19 25.51
C LEU A 82 2.68 -16.04 24.67
N CYS A 83 3.77 -15.40 25.12
CA CYS A 83 4.46 -14.37 24.36
C CYS A 83 5.08 -14.92 23.07
N LEU A 84 5.69 -16.11 23.11
CA LEU A 84 6.22 -16.75 21.91
C LEU A 84 5.10 -17.12 20.93
N LEU A 85 3.99 -17.64 21.44
CA LEU A 85 2.83 -17.97 20.63
C LEU A 85 2.22 -16.72 19.97
N SER A 86 2.03 -15.64 20.74
CA SER A 86 1.48 -14.40 20.21
C SER A 86 2.40 -13.76 19.16
N LEU A 87 3.72 -13.79 19.37
CA LEU A 87 4.70 -13.36 18.39
C LEU A 87 4.62 -14.20 17.11
N GLY A 88 4.52 -15.53 17.24
CA GLY A 88 4.35 -16.43 16.10
C GLY A 88 3.09 -16.12 15.30
N ILE A 89 1.95 -15.94 15.97
CA ILE A 89 0.68 -15.57 15.34
C ILE A 89 0.79 -14.22 14.62
N ALA A 90 1.41 -13.22 15.25
CA ALA A 90 1.60 -11.90 14.65
C ALA A 90 2.41 -11.97 13.36
N ILE A 91 3.49 -12.76 13.34
CA ILE A 91 4.31 -12.97 12.14
C ILE A 91 3.50 -13.66 11.04
N VAL A 92 2.74 -14.71 11.39
CA VAL A 92 1.89 -15.43 10.43
C VAL A 92 0.84 -14.52 9.82
N ILE A 93 0.12 -13.74 10.63
CA ILE A 93 -0.88 -12.77 10.17
C ILE A 93 -0.23 -11.70 9.30
N GLY A 94 0.90 -11.14 9.73
CA GLY A 94 1.62 -10.12 8.97
C GLY A 94 2.04 -10.64 7.59
N ASN A 95 2.61 -11.84 7.53
CA ASN A 95 3.02 -12.46 6.28
C ASN A 95 1.82 -12.80 5.38
N PHE A 96 0.73 -13.29 5.98
CA PHE A 96 -0.52 -13.56 5.29
C PHE A 96 -1.09 -12.29 4.65
N THR A 97 -1.24 -11.20 5.41
CA THR A 97 -1.76 -9.92 4.91
C THR A 97 -0.87 -9.33 3.83
N ALA A 98 0.46 -9.37 4.01
CA ALA A 98 1.41 -8.84 3.02
C ALA A 98 1.29 -9.58 1.68
N ASN A 99 1.22 -10.91 1.70
CA ASN A 99 1.23 -11.71 0.48
C ASN A 99 -0.14 -11.89 -0.16
N ARG A 100 -1.22 -11.93 0.63
CA ARG A 100 -2.57 -12.19 0.11
C ARG A 100 -3.37 -10.92 -0.18
N ILE A 101 -3.00 -9.77 0.40
CA ILE A 101 -3.76 -8.52 0.24
C ILE A 101 -2.88 -7.42 -0.36
N ALA A 102 -1.76 -7.08 0.29
CA ALA A 102 -0.96 -5.94 -0.12
C ALA A 102 -0.31 -6.13 -1.51
N ARG A 103 0.27 -7.30 -1.77
CA ARG A 103 0.92 -7.59 -3.06
C ARG A 103 -0.05 -7.49 -4.26
N PRO A 104 -1.24 -8.12 -4.26
CA PRO A 104 -2.20 -7.96 -5.36
C PRO A 104 -2.69 -6.53 -5.57
N LEU A 105 -2.92 -5.77 -4.49
CA LEU A 105 -3.33 -4.38 -4.58
C LEU A 105 -2.25 -3.49 -5.22
N LEU A 106 -0.98 -3.74 -4.90
CA LEU A 106 0.13 -3.04 -5.53
C LEU A 106 0.22 -3.36 -7.02
N ARG A 107 0.03 -4.62 -7.43
CA ARG A 107 -0.02 -5.01 -8.85
C ARG A 107 -1.13 -4.29 -9.62
N LEU A 108 -2.33 -4.17 -9.04
CA LEU A 108 -3.42 -3.39 -9.63
C LEU A 108 -3.05 -1.91 -9.77
N CYS A 109 -2.36 -1.34 -8.77
CA CYS A 109 -1.93 0.05 -8.82
C CYS A 109 -0.89 0.28 -9.92
N ASP A 110 0.07 -0.63 -10.06
CA ASP A 110 1.10 -0.56 -11.10
C ASP A 110 0.50 -0.76 -12.50
N ALA A 111 -0.39 -1.74 -12.68
CA ALA A 111 -1.12 -1.95 -13.93
C ALA A 111 -2.00 -0.73 -14.30
N SER A 112 -2.66 -0.11 -13.32
CA SER A 112 -3.44 1.11 -13.55
C SER A 112 -2.57 2.29 -13.97
N ARG A 113 -1.33 2.39 -13.48
CA ARG A 113 -0.38 3.42 -13.94
C ARG A 113 0.10 3.12 -15.36
N ALA A 114 0.39 1.87 -15.68
CA ALA A 114 0.76 1.46 -17.04
C ALA A 114 -0.33 1.84 -18.07
N ILE A 115 -1.60 1.60 -17.74
CA ILE A 115 -2.74 2.05 -18.57
C ILE A 115 -2.75 3.58 -18.73
N ALA A 116 -2.49 4.33 -17.65
CA ALA A 116 -2.45 5.79 -17.71
C ALA A 116 -1.30 6.31 -18.60
N ASP A 117 -0.20 5.57 -18.69
CA ASP A 117 0.94 5.86 -19.57
C ASP A 117 0.73 5.37 -21.02
N GLY A 118 -0.41 4.75 -21.31
CA GLY A 118 -0.81 4.31 -22.65
C GLY A 118 -0.56 2.84 -22.95
N ASP A 119 -0.03 2.07 -22.01
CA ASP A 119 0.09 0.62 -22.12
C ASP A 119 -1.25 -0.04 -21.76
N LEU A 120 -2.06 -0.30 -22.79
CA LEU A 120 -3.41 -0.86 -22.65
C LEU A 120 -3.44 -2.40 -22.60
N ASP A 121 -2.29 -3.08 -22.69
CA ASP A 121 -2.22 -4.55 -22.69
C ASP A 121 -1.90 -5.09 -21.28
N GLN A 122 -2.73 -4.71 -20.32
CA GLN A 122 -2.57 -5.08 -18.92
C GLN A 122 -3.65 -6.09 -18.50
N ASP A 123 -3.21 -7.24 -18.00
CA ASP A 123 -4.07 -8.25 -17.36
C ASP A 123 -3.56 -8.52 -15.94
N VAL A 124 -4.46 -8.40 -14.97
CA VAL A 124 -4.16 -8.68 -13.58
C VAL A 124 -4.78 -9.99 -13.16
N GLU A 125 -3.94 -10.91 -12.65
CA GLU A 125 -4.38 -12.20 -12.14
C GLU A 125 -5.45 -12.06 -11.05
N VAL A 126 -6.50 -12.86 -11.19
CA VAL A 126 -7.64 -12.87 -10.30
C VAL A 126 -7.29 -13.61 -9.01
N ASN A 127 -7.54 -12.99 -7.86
CA ASN A 127 -7.19 -13.53 -6.54
C ASN A 127 -8.35 -14.33 -5.91
N ASN A 128 -8.05 -15.18 -4.93
CA ASN A 128 -9.05 -15.98 -4.22
C ASN A 128 -9.89 -15.21 -3.19
N ILE A 129 -9.45 -14.01 -2.79
CA ILE A 129 -10.23 -13.14 -1.89
C ILE A 129 -11.34 -12.51 -2.73
N GLU A 130 -12.59 -12.68 -2.33
CA GLU A 130 -13.77 -12.29 -3.11
C GLU A 130 -13.75 -10.81 -3.50
N GLU A 131 -13.41 -9.91 -2.57
CA GLU A 131 -13.35 -8.48 -2.85
C GLU A 131 -12.23 -8.13 -3.85
N LEU A 132 -11.08 -8.81 -3.74
CA LEU A 132 -9.98 -8.63 -4.70
C LEU A 132 -10.27 -9.29 -6.05
N HIS A 133 -11.04 -10.38 -6.06
CA HIS A 133 -11.53 -11.03 -7.27
C HIS A 133 -12.41 -10.06 -8.06
N VAL A 134 -13.42 -9.50 -7.42
CA VAL A 134 -14.36 -8.54 -8.02
C VAL A 134 -13.61 -7.29 -8.51
N LEU A 135 -12.65 -6.79 -7.72
CA LEU A 135 -11.83 -5.64 -8.11
C LEU A 135 -10.96 -5.94 -9.34
N ALA A 136 -10.27 -7.08 -9.37
CA ALA A 136 -9.44 -7.49 -10.51
C ALA A 136 -10.28 -7.68 -11.78
N GLN A 137 -11.45 -8.33 -11.65
CA GLN A 137 -12.36 -8.52 -12.77
C GLN A 137 -12.88 -7.19 -13.32
N SER A 138 -13.26 -6.26 -12.45
CA SER A 138 -13.72 -4.93 -12.85
C SER A 138 -12.61 -4.14 -13.55
N PHE A 139 -11.38 -4.24 -13.05
CA PHE A 139 -10.20 -3.63 -13.68
C PHE A 139 -9.94 -4.21 -15.07
N ASN A 140 -9.91 -5.53 -15.22
CA ASN A 140 -9.68 -6.18 -16.51
C ASN A 140 -10.79 -5.85 -17.52
N GLN A 141 -12.04 -5.80 -17.08
CA GLN A 141 -13.16 -5.39 -17.94
C GLN A 141 -13.01 -3.94 -18.42
N MET A 142 -12.60 -3.03 -17.53
CA MET A 142 -12.32 -1.64 -17.90
C MET A 142 -11.15 -1.55 -18.90
N SER A 143 -10.07 -2.29 -18.66
CA SER A 143 -8.90 -2.36 -19.54
C SER A 143 -9.27 -2.83 -20.96
N ASP A 144 -10.04 -3.92 -21.07
CA ASP A 144 -10.53 -4.45 -22.36
C ASP A 144 -11.45 -3.46 -23.08
N GLN A 145 -12.34 -2.78 -22.34
CA GLN A 145 -13.19 -1.73 -22.93
C GLN A 145 -12.37 -0.55 -23.47
N LEU A 146 -11.33 -0.13 -22.74
CA LEU A 146 -10.45 0.94 -23.17
C LEU A 146 -9.66 0.55 -24.42
N GLN A 147 -9.11 -0.67 -24.46
CA GLN A 147 -8.40 -1.20 -25.62
C GLN A 147 -9.32 -1.28 -26.85
N LYS A 148 -10.57 -1.71 -26.68
CA LYS A 148 -11.57 -1.72 -27.76
C LYS A 148 -11.90 -0.32 -28.26
N ALA A 149 -12.08 0.64 -27.35
CA ALA A 149 -12.36 2.02 -27.71
C ALA A 149 -11.22 2.65 -28.52
N ASP A 150 -9.96 2.37 -28.14
CA ASP A 150 -8.79 2.88 -28.85
C ASP A 150 -8.63 2.26 -30.26
N ARG A 151 -8.88 0.94 -30.39
CA ARG A 151 -8.94 0.29 -31.71
C ARG A 151 -10.02 0.88 -32.60
N LEU A 152 -11.24 1.05 -32.08
CA LEU A 152 -12.35 1.65 -32.83
C LEU A 152 -12.05 3.09 -33.28
N LYS A 153 -11.41 3.88 -32.41
CA LYS A 153 -10.96 5.23 -32.76
C LYS A 153 -9.96 5.18 -33.93
N THR A 154 -8.99 4.28 -33.87
CA THR A 154 -7.97 4.13 -34.92
C THR A 154 -8.58 3.66 -36.24
N ASP A 155 -9.45 2.66 -36.20
CA ASP A 155 -10.16 2.15 -37.38
C ASP A 155 -11.06 3.21 -38.01
N PHE A 156 -11.78 3.98 -37.19
CA PHE A 156 -12.62 5.08 -37.63
C PHE A 156 -11.81 6.16 -38.35
N LEU A 157 -10.68 6.58 -37.75
CA LEU A 157 -9.79 7.57 -38.37
C LEU A 157 -9.21 7.07 -39.69
N SER A 158 -8.82 5.79 -39.76
CA SER A 158 -8.33 5.17 -40.99
C SER A 158 -9.41 5.12 -42.08
N ASN A 159 -10.61 4.67 -41.74
CA ASN A 159 -11.73 4.54 -42.67
C ASN A 159 -12.19 5.90 -43.20
N ILE A 160 -12.36 6.90 -42.33
CA ILE A 160 -12.73 8.26 -42.77
C ILE A 160 -11.65 8.84 -43.67
N SER A 161 -10.37 8.63 -43.34
CA SER A 161 -9.28 9.13 -44.17
C SER A 161 -9.36 8.57 -45.60
N HIS A 162 -9.69 7.29 -45.75
CA HIS A 162 -9.85 6.65 -47.04
C HIS A 162 -11.10 7.16 -47.79
N GLU A 163 -12.23 7.25 -47.10
CA GLU A 163 -13.52 7.72 -47.64
C GLU A 163 -13.44 9.19 -48.10
N LEU A 164 -12.71 10.05 -47.40
CA LEU A 164 -12.53 11.46 -47.77
C LEU A 164 -11.51 11.67 -48.91
N LYS A 165 -10.54 10.77 -49.05
CA LYS A 165 -9.51 10.86 -50.12
C LYS A 165 -10.13 10.84 -51.51
N THR A 166 -11.06 9.93 -51.76
CA THR A 166 -11.69 9.73 -53.08
C THR A 166 -12.48 10.95 -53.58
N PRO A 167 -13.43 11.53 -52.81
CA PRO A 167 -14.14 12.73 -53.23
C PRO A 167 -13.20 13.94 -53.34
N LEU A 168 -12.20 14.07 -52.47
CA LEU A 168 -11.22 15.16 -52.54
C LEU A 168 -10.39 15.10 -53.83
N VAL A 169 -9.93 13.92 -54.24
CA VAL A 169 -9.21 13.71 -55.50
C VAL A 169 -10.09 14.07 -56.70
N SER A 170 -11.37 13.71 -56.64
CA SER A 170 -12.34 14.08 -57.69
C SER A 170 -12.54 15.59 -57.78
N ILE A 171 -12.76 16.27 -56.65
CA ILE A 171 -12.88 17.74 -56.58
C ILE A 171 -11.62 18.40 -57.13
N LEU A 172 -10.44 17.99 -56.67
CA LEU A 172 -9.16 18.52 -57.17
C LEU A 172 -9.00 18.34 -58.68
N GLY A 173 -9.42 17.19 -59.21
CA GLY A 173 -9.45 16.92 -60.65
C GLY A 173 -10.35 17.90 -61.39
N PHE A 174 -11.59 18.08 -60.93
CA PHE A 174 -12.52 19.05 -61.53
C PHE A 174 -12.04 20.49 -61.40
N THR A 175 -11.51 20.90 -60.24
CA THR A 175 -10.96 22.25 -60.04
C THR A 175 -9.81 22.52 -61.00
N LYS A 176 -8.90 21.57 -61.23
CA LYS A 176 -7.81 21.70 -62.22
C LYS A 176 -8.33 21.82 -63.66
N VAL A 177 -9.38 21.08 -64.01
CA VAL A 177 -10.01 21.17 -65.33
C VAL A 177 -10.70 22.53 -65.52
N ILE A 178 -11.40 23.02 -64.50
CA ILE A 178 -12.05 24.34 -64.50
C ILE A 178 -10.99 25.43 -64.62
N ASP A 179 -9.92 25.36 -63.84
CA ASP A 179 -8.82 26.33 -63.87
C ASP A 179 -8.20 26.43 -65.29
N LYS A 180 -7.89 25.29 -65.91
CA LYS A 180 -7.37 25.25 -67.29
C LYS A 180 -8.35 25.83 -68.32
N LYS A 181 -9.62 25.41 -68.27
CA LYS A 181 -10.66 25.91 -69.20
C LYS A 181 -10.95 27.39 -68.96
N PHE A 182 -10.87 27.86 -67.73
CA PHE A 182 -11.07 29.26 -67.38
C PHE A 182 -9.95 30.12 -67.97
N ASP A 183 -8.70 29.67 -67.91
CA ASP A 183 -7.57 30.37 -68.54
C ASP A 183 -7.76 30.49 -70.07
N ASP A 184 -8.23 29.43 -70.74
CA ASP A 184 -8.54 29.46 -72.17
C ASP A 184 -9.64 30.47 -72.52
N VAL A 185 -10.67 30.62 -71.66
CA VAL A 185 -11.80 31.56 -71.85
C VAL A 185 -11.45 32.98 -71.43
N ALA A 186 -10.58 33.15 -70.43
CA ALA A 186 -10.16 34.45 -69.91
C ALA A 186 -9.07 35.11 -70.78
N ALA A 187 -8.26 34.33 -71.51
CA ALA A 187 -7.19 34.85 -72.36
C ALA A 187 -7.68 35.86 -73.43
N PRO A 188 -8.76 35.62 -74.19
CA PRO A 188 -9.32 36.61 -75.12
C PRO A 188 -9.90 37.84 -74.41
N LEU A 189 -10.45 37.66 -73.20
CA LEU A 189 -11.08 38.74 -72.42
C LEU A 189 -10.06 39.63 -71.70
N SER A 190 -8.80 39.20 -71.63
CA SER A 190 -7.72 39.94 -70.98
C SER A 190 -7.39 41.26 -71.69
N GLY A 191 -7.74 41.40 -72.97
CA GLY A 191 -7.61 42.64 -73.74
C GLY A 191 -8.78 43.63 -73.58
N VAL A 192 -9.81 43.30 -72.79
CA VAL A 192 -10.98 44.17 -72.58
C VAL A 192 -10.66 45.20 -71.47
N GLU A 193 -10.76 46.49 -71.77
CA GLU A 193 -10.53 47.63 -70.83
C GLU A 193 -11.66 47.84 -69.81
N ASP A 194 -12.48 46.82 -69.53
CA ASP A 194 -13.50 46.89 -68.50
C ASP A 194 -12.92 46.46 -67.14
N LYS A 195 -12.72 47.44 -66.24
CA LYS A 195 -12.21 47.22 -64.88
C LYS A 195 -13.05 46.22 -64.07
N LYS A 196 -14.35 46.10 -64.32
CA LYS A 196 -15.24 45.18 -63.62
C LYS A 196 -15.00 43.74 -64.08
N ILE A 197 -14.85 43.53 -65.39
CA ILE A 197 -14.53 42.22 -65.97
C ILE A 197 -13.17 41.73 -65.48
N GLN A 198 -12.15 42.60 -65.51
CA GLN A 198 -10.80 42.28 -65.03
C GLN A 198 -10.78 41.89 -63.54
N ARG A 199 -11.55 42.60 -62.70
CA ARG A 199 -11.69 42.23 -61.28
C ARG A 199 -12.34 40.87 -61.08
N SER A 200 -13.42 40.57 -61.81
CA SER A 200 -14.09 39.27 -61.71
C SER A 200 -13.19 38.12 -62.15
N ILE A 201 -12.44 38.30 -63.24
CA ILE A 201 -11.46 37.29 -63.72
C ILE A 201 -10.41 37.04 -62.64
N LYS A 202 -9.86 38.10 -62.06
CA LYS A 202 -8.88 37.99 -60.97
C LYS A 202 -9.45 37.24 -59.77
N GLN A 203 -10.66 37.59 -59.31
CA GLN A 203 -11.30 36.93 -58.16
C GLN A 203 -11.56 35.44 -58.40
N ILE A 204 -12.05 35.06 -59.57
CA ILE A 204 -12.32 33.66 -59.90
C ILE A 204 -11.01 32.86 -59.92
N LYS A 205 -9.96 33.41 -60.54
CA LYS A 205 -8.64 32.77 -60.59
C LYS A 205 -8.01 32.64 -59.20
N GLU A 206 -8.16 33.66 -58.36
CA GLU A 206 -7.69 33.65 -56.98
C GLU A 206 -8.42 32.58 -56.15
N ASN A 207 -9.75 32.47 -56.28
CA ASN A 207 -10.55 31.44 -55.60
C ASN A 207 -10.20 30.02 -56.06
N LEU A 208 -10.01 29.80 -57.36
CA LEU A 208 -9.56 28.51 -57.91
C LEU A 208 -8.15 28.15 -57.41
N GLY A 209 -7.26 29.14 -57.34
CA GLY A 209 -5.93 29.00 -56.73
C GLY A 209 -5.98 28.60 -55.26
N ILE A 210 -6.88 29.21 -54.47
CA ILE A 210 -7.08 28.86 -53.06
C ILE A 210 -7.55 27.39 -52.95
N VAL A 211 -8.62 27.02 -53.66
CA VAL A 211 -9.18 25.66 -53.60
C VAL A 211 -8.17 24.60 -54.03
N THR A 212 -7.41 24.85 -55.09
CA THR A 212 -6.36 23.93 -55.54
C THR A 212 -5.20 23.83 -54.54
N SER A 213 -4.78 24.96 -53.95
CA SER A 213 -3.70 24.98 -52.96
C SER A 213 -4.08 24.28 -51.65
N GLU A 214 -5.27 24.53 -51.10
CA GLU A 214 -5.78 23.90 -49.88
C GLU A 214 -6.02 22.40 -50.08
N SER A 215 -6.60 22.02 -51.22
CA SER A 215 -6.82 20.60 -51.56
C SER A 215 -5.50 19.85 -51.70
N SER A 216 -4.48 20.49 -52.27
CA SER A 216 -3.12 19.91 -52.41
C SER A 216 -2.38 19.84 -51.07
N ALA A 217 -2.57 20.84 -50.19
CA ALA A 217 -2.02 20.85 -48.85
C ALA A 217 -2.65 19.75 -47.99
N SER A 218 -3.98 19.62 -48.02
CA SER A 218 -4.71 18.53 -47.36
C SER A 218 -4.18 17.16 -47.79
N HIS A 219 -3.95 16.96 -49.09
CA HIS A 219 -3.38 15.71 -49.60
C HIS A 219 -1.99 15.41 -49.02
N ARG A 220 -1.15 16.42 -48.79
CA ARG A 220 0.17 16.28 -48.15
C ARG A 220 0.09 15.93 -46.66
N TYR A 221 -0.79 16.61 -45.92
CA TYR A 221 -1.03 16.31 -44.51
C TYR A 221 -1.55 14.88 -44.31
N TYR A 222 -2.38 14.37 -45.23
CA TYR A 222 -2.86 12.99 -45.21
C TYR A 222 -1.73 11.95 -45.26
N TYR A 223 -0.70 12.13 -46.10
CA TYR A 223 0.44 11.20 -46.11
C TYR A 223 1.26 11.30 -44.83
N GLN A 224 1.44 12.50 -44.29
CA GLN A 224 2.19 12.69 -43.05
C GLN A 224 1.50 12.04 -41.86
N MET A 225 0.16 12.14 -41.78
CA MET A 225 -0.65 11.52 -40.73
C MET A 225 -0.73 9.99 -40.89
N PHE A 226 -0.76 9.48 -42.13
CA PHE A 226 -0.71 8.04 -42.40
C PHE A 226 0.66 7.42 -42.03
N TRP A 227 1.77 8.12 -42.29
CA TRP A 227 3.11 7.66 -41.89
C TRP A 227 3.29 7.66 -40.36
N ILE A 228 2.71 8.64 -39.64
CA ILE A 228 2.73 8.68 -38.17
C ILE A 228 1.88 7.55 -37.55
N SER A 229 0.83 7.10 -38.24
CA SER A 229 -0.01 5.97 -37.81
C SER A 229 0.66 4.60 -38.01
N LEU A 230 1.72 4.53 -38.84
CA LEU A 230 2.42 3.28 -39.19
C LEU A 230 3.74 3.06 -38.42
N THR A 231 4.16 4.00 -37.58
CA THR A 231 5.37 3.96 -36.74
C THR A 231 4.99 4.03 -35.27
#